data_AF-A0AAD6QRP3-F1
#
_entry.id   AF-A0AAD6QRP3-F1
#
_cell.length_a   1.000
_cell.length_b   1.000
_cell.length_c   1.000
_cell.angle_alpha   90.00
_cell.angle_beta   90.00
_cell.angle_gamma   90.00
#
_symmetry.space_group_name_H-M   'P 1'
#
loop_
_entity.id
_entity.type
_entity.pdbx_description
1 polymer ?
#
loop_
_entity_poly.entity_id
_entity_poly.type
_entity_poly.pdbx_seq_one_letter_code
_entity_poly.pdbx_strand_id
1 'polypeptide(L)'
;MACFLATYFGTLGRLLSSMASSLIISGKWANSIDPISRVWPSHKTFRIKKKLAKKMRQNRPIPHWIRMRTDNTIRYNAKRRHWRRTKLGF
;
A
#
# COMPACT_ATOMS: atom_id res chain seq x y z
N MET A 1 -50.89 32.83 -3.55
CA MET A 1 -49.55 32.70 -2.94
C MET A 1 -49.13 31.23 -2.84
N ALA A 2 -49.10 30.48 -3.95
CA ALA A 2 -48.83 29.03 -3.93
C ALA A 2 -47.89 28.54 -5.06
N CYS A 3 -47.35 29.44 -5.89
CA CYS A 3 -46.44 29.06 -7.00
C CYS A 3 -44.96 29.39 -6.75
N PHE A 4 -44.60 30.06 -5.65
CA PHE A 4 -43.20 30.44 -5.37
C PHE A 4 -42.44 29.49 -4.45
N LEU A 5 -43.09 28.44 -3.90
CA LEU A 5 -42.42 27.44 -3.05
C LEU A 5 -42.08 26.14 -3.78
N ALA A 6 -42.59 25.91 -5.00
CA ALA A 6 -42.37 24.68 -5.76
C ALA A 6 -41.08 24.68 -6.59
N THR A 7 -40.38 25.81 -6.73
CA THR A 7 -39.07 25.89 -7.41
C THR A 7 -37.88 25.85 -6.45
N TYR A 8 -38.10 26.01 -5.14
CA TYR A 8 -37.01 26.06 -4.16
C TYR A 8 -36.56 24.69 -3.64
N PHE A 9 -37.41 23.65 -3.75
CA PHE A 9 -37.03 22.28 -3.40
C PHE A 9 -36.36 21.50 -4.56
N GLY A 10 -36.56 21.93 -5.82
CA GLY A 10 -36.00 21.24 -6.98
C GLY A 10 -34.53 21.59 -7.30
N THR A 11 -34.09 22.80 -6.96
CA THR A 11 -32.72 23.27 -7.25
C THR A 11 -31.72 22.88 -6.15
N LEU A 12 -32.17 22.68 -4.90
CA LEU A 12 -31.33 22.19 -3.80
C LEU A 12 -31.04 20.69 -3.87
N GLY A 13 -31.94 19.88 -4.44
CA GLY A 13 -31.70 18.44 -4.66
C GLY A 13 -30.65 18.12 -5.73
N ARG A 14 -30.47 19.00 -6.72
CA ARG A 14 -29.47 18.82 -7.80
C ARG A 14 -28.05 19.23 -7.39
N LEU A 15 -27.92 20.17 -6.45
CA LEU A 15 -26.62 20.58 -5.90
C LEU A 15 -26.05 19.57 -4.89
N LEU A 16 -26.90 18.88 -4.12
CA LEU A 16 -26.44 17.81 -3.20
C LEU A 16 -26.06 16.51 -3.92
N SER A 17 -26.63 16.20 -5.10
CA SER A 17 -26.18 15.07 -5.92
C SER A 17 -24.88 15.36 -6.69
N SER A 18 -24.57 16.64 -6.95
CA SER A 18 -23.35 17.02 -7.67
C SER A 18 -22.10 17.03 -6.80
N MET A 19 -22.22 17.17 -5.48
CA MET A 19 -21.06 17.09 -4.57
C MET A 19 -20.77 15.68 -4.05
N ALA A 20 -21.76 14.77 -4.11
CA ALA A 20 -21.56 13.36 -3.75
C ALA A 20 -20.85 12.54 -4.85
N SER A 21 -20.84 13.02 -6.10
CA SER A 21 -20.08 12.38 -7.19
C SER A 21 -18.60 12.79 -7.21
N SER A 22 -18.23 13.89 -6.54
CA SER A 22 -16.86 14.41 -6.51
C SER A 22 -15.97 13.73 -5.47
N LEU A 23 -16.54 12.94 -4.55
CA LEU A 23 -15.79 12.19 -3.54
C LEU A 23 -15.70 10.68 -3.83
N ILE A 24 -16.15 10.22 -4.99
CA ILE A 24 -15.94 8.84 -5.49
C ILE A 24 -14.90 8.86 -6.62
N ILE A 25 -14.08 9.91 -6.75
CA ILE A 25 -12.90 9.93 -7.64
C ILE A 25 -11.74 10.60 -6.91
N SER A 26 -11.54 10.28 -5.62
CA SER A 26 -10.19 10.36 -5.08
C SER A 26 -9.54 9.01 -5.36
N GLY A 27 -8.75 8.95 -6.44
CA GLY A 27 -7.91 7.83 -6.84
C GLY A 27 -6.82 7.47 -5.83
N LYS A 28 -7.15 7.45 -4.53
CA LYS A 28 -6.30 7.02 -3.42
C LYS A 28 -6.33 5.50 -3.20
N TRP A 29 -6.73 4.74 -4.21
CA TRP A 29 -6.45 3.30 -4.31
C TRP A 29 -5.39 2.97 -5.37
N ALA A 30 -4.80 3.97 -6.03
CA ALA A 30 -3.86 3.77 -7.13
C ALA A 30 -2.37 3.95 -6.77
N ASN A 31 -2.01 3.84 -5.48
CA ASN A 31 -0.60 3.94 -5.05
C ASN A 31 0.04 2.58 -4.74
N SER A 32 -0.16 1.57 -5.61
CA SER A 32 0.62 0.32 -5.50
C SER A 32 0.95 -0.33 -6.84
N ILE A 33 0.75 0.36 -7.96
CA ILE A 33 1.13 -0.18 -9.25
C ILE A 33 2.48 0.42 -9.60
N ASP A 34 3.55 -0.29 -9.24
CA ASP A 34 4.89 -0.02 -9.75
C ASP A 34 4.77 0.10 -11.30
N PRO A 35 5.27 1.18 -11.94
CA PRO A 35 5.09 1.40 -13.38
C PRO A 35 5.81 0.37 -14.28
N ILE A 36 6.48 -0.62 -13.68
CA ILE A 36 7.20 -1.74 -14.32
C ILE A 36 6.32 -3.02 -14.32
N SER A 37 4.99 -2.88 -14.29
CA SER A 37 4.06 -4.02 -14.14
C SER A 37 3.49 -4.59 -15.44
N ARG A 38 3.90 -4.11 -16.62
CA ARG A 38 3.53 -4.76 -17.90
C ARG A 38 4.38 -5.98 -18.26
N VAL A 39 5.31 -6.39 -17.40
CA VAL A 39 6.18 -7.54 -17.65
C VAL A 39 5.73 -8.72 -16.81
N TRP A 40 5.51 -9.86 -17.45
CA TRP A 40 5.20 -11.13 -16.81
C TRP A 40 6.07 -11.34 -15.57
N PRO A 41 5.50 -11.77 -14.41
CA PRO A 41 6.23 -11.85 -13.16
C PRO A 41 7.46 -12.77 -13.20
N SER A 42 7.52 -13.69 -14.17
CA SER A 42 8.66 -14.55 -14.48
C SER A 42 9.84 -13.81 -15.11
N HIS A 43 9.59 -12.82 -15.98
CA HIS A 43 10.62 -12.10 -16.73
C HIS A 43 11.11 -10.87 -15.96
N LYS A 44 12.08 -11.10 -15.07
CA LYS A 44 12.66 -10.05 -14.21
C LYS A 44 14.03 -9.59 -14.72
N THR A 45 14.30 -8.28 -14.65
CA THR A 45 15.65 -7.73 -14.90
C THR A 45 16.65 -8.16 -13.82
N PHE A 46 17.94 -8.14 -14.16
CA PHE A 46 19.01 -8.53 -13.22
C PHE A 46 19.05 -7.68 -11.94
N ARG A 47 18.75 -6.38 -12.05
CA ARG A 47 18.67 -5.45 -10.91
C ARG A 47 17.60 -5.90 -9.91
N ILE A 48 16.41 -6.27 -10.39
CA ILE A 48 15.33 -6.77 -9.54
C ILE A 48 15.69 -8.14 -8.94
N LYS A 49 16.28 -9.05 -9.73
CA LYS A 49 16.76 -10.35 -9.22
C LYS A 49 17.74 -10.17 -8.06
N LYS A 50 18.71 -9.24 -8.18
CA LYS A 50 19.64 -8.89 -7.10
C LYS A 50 18.92 -8.38 -5.84
N LYS A 51 17.95 -7.46 -5.99
CA LYS A 51 17.14 -6.94 -4.87
C LYS A 51 16.36 -8.07 -4.18
N LEU A 52 15.69 -8.93 -4.94
CA LEU A 52 14.94 -10.07 -4.41
C LEU A 52 15.84 -11.05 -3.65
N ALA A 53 16.98 -11.43 -4.23
CA ALA A 53 17.96 -12.29 -3.58
C ALA A 53 18.51 -11.69 -2.28
N LYS A 54 18.73 -10.37 -2.22
CA LYS A 54 19.13 -9.69 -0.97
C LYS A 54 18.02 -9.73 0.07
N LYS A 55 16.76 -9.48 -0.31
CA LYS A 55 15.62 -9.54 0.62
C LYS A 55 15.36 -10.96 1.14
N MET A 56 15.59 -11.99 0.32
CA MET A 56 15.57 -13.38 0.79
C MET A 56 16.66 -13.63 1.83
N ARG A 57 17.91 -13.23 1.55
CA ARG A 57 19.03 -13.42 2.49
C ARG A 57 18.83 -12.66 3.82
N GLN A 58 18.21 -11.49 3.80
CA GLN A 58 17.93 -10.71 5.02
C GLN A 58 16.85 -11.34 5.91
N ASN A 59 15.96 -12.17 5.34
CA ASN A 59 14.80 -12.71 6.03
C ASN A 59 15.12 -13.96 6.87
N ARG A 60 16.15 -13.89 7.71
CA ARG A 60 16.66 -14.99 8.54
C ARG A 60 16.54 -14.66 10.04
N PRO A 61 16.39 -15.68 10.92
CA PRO A 61 16.43 -15.47 12.37
C PRO A 61 17.83 -15.05 12.83
N ILE A 62 17.91 -14.51 14.04
CA ILE A 62 19.18 -14.10 14.65
C ILE A 62 19.93 -15.38 15.11
N PRO A 63 21.26 -15.48 14.86
CA PRO A 63 22.05 -16.60 15.35
C PRO A 63 22.07 -16.71 16.89
N HIS A 64 22.14 -17.93 17.40
CA HIS A 64 22.05 -18.20 18.84
C HIS A 64 23.17 -17.56 19.65
N TRP A 65 24.43 -17.65 19.19
CA TRP A 65 25.59 -17.08 19.87
C TRP A 65 25.52 -15.56 20.05
N ILE A 66 24.78 -14.84 19.19
CA ILE A 66 24.54 -13.41 19.36
C ILE A 66 23.71 -13.14 20.61
N ARG A 67 22.75 -14.00 20.92
CA ARG A 67 21.94 -13.89 22.14
C ARG A 67 22.74 -14.13 23.42
N MET A 68 23.85 -14.86 23.31
CA MET A 68 24.73 -15.19 24.43
C MET A 68 25.83 -14.15 24.69
N ARG A 69 25.98 -13.13 23.81
CA ARG A 69 26.96 -12.06 24.05
C ARG A 69 26.51 -11.18 25.21
N THR A 70 27.46 -10.81 26.07
CA THR A 70 27.26 -9.83 27.15
C THR A 70 26.80 -8.48 26.60
N ASP A 71 25.96 -7.77 27.36
CA ASP A 71 25.41 -6.44 27.03
C ASP A 71 24.66 -6.34 25.70
N ASN A 72 24.13 -7.45 25.18
CA ASN A 72 23.30 -7.43 23.99
C ASN A 72 21.81 -7.27 24.31
N THR A 73 21.21 -6.18 23.82
CA THR A 73 19.77 -5.90 23.94
C THR A 73 18.91 -6.56 22.85
N ILE A 74 19.53 -7.08 21.79
CA ILE A 74 18.84 -7.59 20.60
C ILE A 74 18.39 -9.04 20.81
N ARG A 75 17.07 -9.27 20.90
CA ARG A 75 16.49 -10.61 21.09
C ARG A 75 15.95 -11.28 19.83
N TYR A 76 15.32 -10.51 18.94
CA TYR A 76 14.69 -11.01 17.71
C TYR A 76 14.91 -10.04 16.55
N ASN A 77 14.76 -10.52 15.31
CA ASN A 77 14.89 -9.69 14.12
C ASN A 77 13.58 -8.95 13.86
N ALA A 78 13.46 -7.71 14.36
CA ALA A 78 12.28 -6.88 14.16
C ALA A 78 11.96 -6.59 12.68
N LYS A 79 12.96 -6.64 11.79
CA LYS A 79 12.81 -6.39 10.35
C LYS A 79 12.55 -7.68 9.54
N ARG A 80 12.29 -8.81 10.19
CA ARG A 80 11.91 -10.07 9.53
C ARG A 80 10.55 -9.90 8.85
N ARG A 81 10.41 -10.44 7.64
CA ARG A 81 9.25 -10.22 6.77
C ARG A 81 8.52 -11.53 6.46
N HIS A 82 7.20 -11.51 6.45
CA HIS A 82 6.39 -12.60 5.90
C HIS A 82 5.72 -12.16 4.59
N TRP A 83 5.77 -13.01 3.56
CA TRP A 83 5.34 -12.64 2.21
C TRP A 83 3.84 -12.43 2.04
N ARG A 84 3.03 -13.04 2.91
CA ARG A 84 1.57 -12.79 2.96
C ARG A 84 1.23 -11.49 3.68
N ARG A 85 1.99 -11.10 4.71
CA ARG A 85 1.67 -9.92 5.53
C ARG A 85 2.15 -8.62 4.91
N THR A 86 3.39 -8.57 4.42
CA THR A 86 3.98 -7.33 3.91
C THR A 86 4.65 -7.54 2.55
N LYS A 87 4.24 -6.72 1.57
CA LYS A 87 4.75 -6.74 0.19
C LYS A 87 6.04 -5.93 0.09
N LEU A 88 6.85 -6.28 -0.90
CA LEU A 88 8.06 -5.53 -1.24
C LEU A 88 7.63 -4.41 -2.19
N GLY A 89 7.48 -3.18 -1.69
CA GLY A 89 7.27 -2.01 -2.55
C GLY A 89 8.60 -1.58 -3.15
N PHE A 90 8.70 -1.52 -4.47
CA PHE A 90 9.94 -1.18 -5.19
C PHE A 90 9.70 -0.27 -6.38
#